data_AF-A0A3C2B5H9-F1
#
_entry.id   AF-A0A3C2B5H9-F1
#
_cell.length_a   1.000
_cell.length_b   1.000
_cell.length_c   1.000
_cell.angle_alpha   90.00
_cell.angle_beta   90.00
_cell.angle_gamma   90.00
#
_symmetry.space_group_name_H-M   'P 1'
#
loop_
_entity.id
_entity.type
_entity.pdbx_description
1 polymer ?
#
loop_
_entity_poly.entity_id
_entity_poly.type
_entity_poly.pdbx_seq_one_letter_code
_entity_poly.pdbx_strand_id
1 'polypeptide(L)'
;ELGTAVAGVHARNGVDVRCNVQVAGLAVQADGSVEVSLGDGSALTADTVVVGIGVAPTLDWLADSGLQLGDGIRCDATLNVGVPGVYAAGDCTRWPNGAFVGDDGGAG
;
A
#
# COMPACT_ATOMS: atom_id res chain seq x y z
N GLU A 1 -16.55 -11.72 8.86
CA GLU A 1 -15.92 -12.78 9.69
C GLU A 1 -14.42 -12.61 9.95
N LEU A 2 -13.50 -12.81 8.98
CA LEU A 2 -12.05 -12.84 9.28
C LEU A 2 -11.50 -11.54 9.88
N GLY A 3 -11.82 -10.38 9.30
CA GLY A 3 -11.35 -9.07 9.81
C GLY A 3 -11.80 -8.82 11.25
N THR A 4 -13.05 -9.15 11.57
CA THR A 4 -13.60 -9.08 12.94
C THR A 4 -12.84 -9.98 13.91
N ALA A 5 -12.53 -11.21 13.49
CA ALA A 5 -11.76 -12.15 14.32
C ALA A 5 -10.35 -11.62 14.63
N VAL A 6 -9.65 -11.07 13.63
CA VAL A 6 -8.31 -10.48 13.79
C VAL A 6 -8.35 -9.22 14.66
N ALA A 7 -9.33 -8.33 14.47
CA ALA A 7 -9.52 -7.17 15.33
C ALA A 7 -9.78 -7.60 16.79
N GLY A 8 -10.57 -8.65 16.99
CA GLY A 8 -10.82 -9.22 18.32
C GLY A 8 -9.56 -9.76 19.00
N VAL A 9 -8.60 -10.32 18.25
CA VAL A 9 -7.29 -10.72 18.81
C VAL A 9 -6.54 -9.50 19.34
N HIS A 10 -6.49 -8.40 18.59
CA HIS A 10 -5.80 -7.17 19.00
C HIS A 10 -6.46 -6.53 20.22
N ALA A 11 -7.79 -6.44 20.22
CA ALA A 11 -8.55 -5.89 21.35
C ALA A 11 -8.32 -6.67 22.65
N ARG A 12 -8.24 -8.01 22.59
CA ARG A 12 -7.90 -8.84 23.76
C ARG A 12 -6.48 -8.61 24.29
N ASN A 13 -5.59 -8.03 23.49
CA ASN A 13 -4.24 -7.63 23.88
C ASN A 13 -4.16 -6.13 24.25
N GLY A 14 -5.29 -5.46 24.44
CA GLY A 14 -5.35 -4.05 24.89
C GLY A 14 -5.18 -3.01 23.79
N VAL A 15 -5.21 -3.40 22.52
CA VAL A 15 -5.17 -2.47 21.39
C VAL A 15 -6.56 -1.88 21.16
N ASP A 16 -6.66 -0.55 21.12
CA ASP A 16 -7.87 0.14 20.66
C ASP A 16 -7.93 0.15 19.13
N VAL A 17 -8.78 -0.70 18.56
CA VAL A 17 -8.96 -0.84 17.11
C VAL A 17 -10.15 0.02 16.66
N ARG A 18 -9.86 1.07 15.88
CA ARG A 18 -10.87 2.01 15.37
C ARG A 18 -11.07 1.85 13.87
N CYS A 19 -12.15 1.19 13.48
CA CYS A 19 -12.58 1.07 12.07
C CYS A 19 -13.46 2.26 11.65
N ASN A 20 -13.60 2.49 10.35
CA ASN A 20 -14.38 3.61 9.78
C ASN A 20 -13.93 4.99 10.28
N VAL A 21 -12.67 5.11 10.72
CA VAL A 21 -12.06 6.36 11.14
C VAL A 21 -11.01 6.75 10.12
N GLN A 22 -11.16 7.93 9.52
CA GLN A 22 -10.18 8.50 8.61
C GLN A 22 -9.19 9.35 9.39
N VAL A 23 -7.89 9.20 9.12
CA VAL A 23 -6.88 10.17 9.54
C VAL A 23 -6.85 11.31 8.52
N ALA A 24 -7.08 12.53 8.99
CA ALA A 24 -7.11 13.74 8.15
C ALA A 24 -5.74 14.44 8.11
N GLY A 25 -4.92 14.30 9.15
CA GLY A 25 -3.60 14.93 9.21
C GLY A 25 -2.80 14.55 10.44
N LEU A 26 -1.52 14.91 10.40
CA LEU A 26 -0.55 14.73 11.48
C LEU A 26 0.19 16.05 11.72
N ALA A 27 0.36 16.44 12.98
CA ALA A 27 1.14 17.61 13.36
C ALA A 27 2.01 17.31 14.59
N VAL A 28 3.31 17.59 14.50
CA VAL A 28 4.24 17.48 15.63
C VAL A 28 4.09 18.74 16.50
N GLN A 29 3.83 18.55 17.78
CA GLN A 29 3.64 19.59 18.77
C GLN A 29 5.00 20.04 19.35
N ALA A 30 4.99 21.18 20.06
CA ALA A 30 6.20 21.75 20.65
C ALA A 30 6.86 20.85 21.71
N ASP A 31 6.08 19.99 22.36
CA ASP A 31 6.58 19.00 23.33
C ASP A 31 7.07 17.70 22.67
N GLY A 32 7.01 17.60 21.34
CA GLY A 32 7.43 16.45 20.57
C GLY A 32 6.35 15.38 20.37
N SER A 33 5.17 15.52 20.99
CA SER A 33 4.03 14.64 20.71
C SER A 33 3.47 14.87 19.31
N VAL A 34 2.73 13.88 18.78
CA VAL A 34 2.04 13.97 17.50
C VAL A 34 0.55 14.07 17.75
N GLU A 35 -0.05 15.15 17.24
CA GLU A 35 -1.49 15.27 17.12
C GLU A 35 -1.94 14.63 15.81
N VAL A 36 -2.93 13.74 15.91
CA VAL A 36 -3.57 13.05 14.79
C VAL A 36 -4.99 13.59 14.66
N SER A 37 -5.24 14.41 13.64
CA SER A 37 -6.59 14.89 13.36
C SER A 37 -7.39 13.83 12.60
N LEU A 38 -8.65 13.64 12.99
CA LEU A 38 -9.54 12.65 12.42
C LEU A 38 -10.57 13.32 11.51
N GLY A 39 -11.13 12.54 10.57
CA GLY A 39 -12.08 13.04 9.58
C GLY A 39 -13.41 13.56 10.15
N ASP A 40 -13.72 13.24 11.40
CA ASP A 40 -14.89 13.76 12.13
C ASP A 40 -14.61 15.08 12.88
N GLY A 41 -13.38 15.61 12.79
CA GLY A 41 -12.93 16.83 13.46
C GLY A 41 -12.39 16.62 14.88
N SER A 42 -12.41 15.39 15.41
CA SER A 42 -11.74 15.06 16.66
C SER A 42 -10.23 14.89 16.47
N ALA A 43 -9.49 14.79 17.57
CA ALA A 43 -8.04 14.60 17.55
C ALA A 43 -7.57 13.60 18.61
N LEU A 44 -6.44 12.95 18.33
CA LEU A 44 -5.73 12.07 19.26
C LEU A 44 -4.31 12.60 19.47
N THR A 45 -3.77 12.43 20.65
CA THR A 45 -2.35 12.70 20.95
C THR A 45 -1.60 11.38 21.11
N ALA A 46 -0.43 11.26 20.49
CA ALA A 46 0.44 10.10 20.61
C ALA A 46 1.91 10.52 20.66
N ASP A 47 2.73 9.84 21.46
CA ASP A 47 4.18 10.07 21.49
C ASP A 47 4.89 9.53 20.23
N THR A 48 4.26 8.59 19.53
CA THR A 48 4.80 7.95 18.33
C THR A 48 3.67 7.51 17.41
N VAL A 49 3.85 7.73 16.11
CA VAL A 49 2.93 7.29 15.07
C VAL A 49 3.67 6.40 14.07
N VAL A 50 3.12 5.21 13.82
CA VAL A 50 3.60 4.30 12.77
C VAL A 50 2.58 4.32 11.62
N VAL A 51 3.02 4.67 10.42
CA VAL A 51 2.17 4.75 9.23
C VAL A 51 2.30 3.48 8.41
N GLY A 52 1.23 2.69 8.35
CA GLY A 52 1.15 1.46 7.56
C GLY A 52 -0.02 1.50 6.59
N ILE A 53 0.11 2.28 5.50
CA ILE A 53 -0.97 2.51 4.51
C ILE A 53 -0.71 1.86 3.15
N GLY A 54 0.18 0.88 3.11
CA GLY A 54 0.64 0.22 1.88
C GLY A 54 1.96 0.79 1.36
N VAL A 55 2.37 0.29 0.20
CA VAL A 55 3.63 0.64 -0.47
C VAL A 55 3.37 0.89 -1.95
N ALA A 56 4.22 1.70 -2.58
CA ALA A 56 4.24 1.90 -4.03
C ALA A 56 5.59 1.41 -4.60
N PRO A 57 5.61 0.76 -5.76
CA PRO A 57 6.86 0.37 -6.41
C PRO A 57 7.76 1.57 -6.72
N THR A 58 9.05 1.47 -6.39
CA THR A 58 10.03 2.52 -6.71
C THR A 58 10.58 2.32 -8.12
N LEU A 59 9.98 2.98 -9.11
CA LEU A 59 10.28 2.77 -10.54
C LEU A 59 10.93 3.97 -11.23
N ASP A 60 11.12 5.10 -10.53
CA ASP A 60 11.60 6.35 -11.14
C ASP A 60 12.95 6.20 -11.84
N TRP A 61 13.83 5.34 -11.31
CA TRP A 61 15.14 5.06 -11.90
C TRP A 61 15.07 4.32 -13.25
N LEU A 62 13.91 3.77 -13.61
CA LEU A 62 13.65 3.11 -14.90
C LEU A 62 12.91 4.01 -15.90
N ALA A 63 12.59 5.26 -15.56
CA ALA A 63 11.76 6.13 -16.39
C ALA A 63 12.23 6.22 -17.85
N ASP A 64 13.54 6.28 -18.08
CA ASP A 64 14.14 6.41 -19.42
C ASP A 64 14.61 5.08 -20.03
N SER A 65 14.28 3.95 -19.39
CA SER A 65 14.73 2.61 -19.83
C SER A 65 14.02 2.11 -21.09
N GLY A 66 12.88 2.71 -21.45
CA GLY A 66 11.98 2.21 -22.50
C GLY A 66 11.11 1.02 -22.06
N LEU A 67 11.20 0.59 -20.80
CA LEU A 67 10.30 -0.42 -20.24
C LEU A 67 8.89 0.14 -20.04
N GLN A 68 7.89 -0.75 -20.09
CA GLN A 68 6.50 -0.40 -19.76
C GLN A 68 6.32 -0.38 -18.24
N LEU A 69 6.08 0.80 -17.68
CA LEU A 69 5.92 1.03 -16.24
C LEU A 69 4.49 1.48 -15.90
N GLY A 70 4.05 1.23 -14.67
CA GLY A 70 2.77 1.65 -14.08
C GLY A 70 2.82 1.56 -12.55
N ASP A 71 1.82 0.93 -11.93
CA ASP A 71 1.84 0.42 -10.54
C ASP A 71 2.76 -0.82 -10.38
N GLY A 72 3.80 -0.91 -11.21
CA GLY A 72 4.70 -2.06 -11.37
C GLY A 72 5.37 -2.05 -12.75
N ILE A 73 6.47 -2.79 -12.91
CA ILE A 73 7.08 -3.11 -14.20
C ILE A 73 6.17 -4.13 -14.87
N ARG A 74 5.67 -3.81 -16.07
CA ARG A 74 4.78 -4.70 -16.80
C ARG A 74 5.55 -5.91 -17.30
N CYS A 75 5.10 -7.08 -16.91
CA CYS A 75 5.67 -8.35 -17.29
C CYS A 75 4.63 -9.25 -17.95
N ASP A 76 5.10 -10.19 -18.77
CA ASP A 76 4.26 -11.30 -19.21
C ASP A 76 4.12 -12.37 -18.10
N ALA A 77 3.39 -13.45 -18.40
CA ALA A 77 3.15 -14.56 -17.46
C ALA A 77 4.43 -15.30 -17.02
N THR A 78 5.55 -15.09 -17.71
CA THR A 78 6.86 -15.65 -17.39
C THR A 78 7.79 -14.65 -16.67
N LEU A 79 7.26 -13.47 -16.33
CA LEU A 79 7.96 -12.34 -15.72
C LEU A 79 8.94 -11.62 -16.67
N ASN A 80 8.90 -11.89 -17.97
CA ASN A 80 9.72 -11.16 -18.95
C ASN A 80 9.13 -9.75 -19.16
N VAL A 81 10.01 -8.75 -19.28
CA VAL A 81 9.59 -7.33 -19.42
C VAL A 81 9.44 -6.85 -20.88
N GLY A 82 9.38 -7.78 -21.83
CA GLY A 82 9.34 -7.49 -23.27
C GLY A 82 10.72 -7.36 -23.93
N VAL A 83 11.80 -7.58 -23.18
CA VAL A 83 13.18 -7.55 -23.67
C VAL A 83 13.82 -8.93 -23.48
N PRO A 84 14.43 -9.53 -24.52
CA PRO A 84 15.07 -10.84 -24.42
C PRO A 84 16.09 -10.90 -23.29
N GLY A 85 15.91 -11.84 -22.37
CA GLY A 85 16.82 -12.05 -21.23
C GLY A 85 16.63 -11.10 -20.05
N VAL A 86 15.67 -10.18 -20.09
CA VAL A 86 15.38 -9.25 -18.99
C VAL A 86 14.05 -9.61 -18.33
N TYR A 87 14.08 -9.71 -17.00
CA TYR A 87 12.94 -10.13 -16.18
C TYR A 87 12.86 -9.24 -14.94
N ALA A 88 11.67 -9.13 -14.34
CA ALA A 88 11.46 -8.47 -13.06
C ALA A 88 10.85 -9.45 -12.05
N ALA A 89 11.03 -9.20 -10.75
CA ALA A 89 10.53 -10.09 -9.69
C ALA A 89 10.14 -9.31 -8.43
N GLY A 90 9.22 -9.86 -7.66
CA GLY A 90 8.78 -9.29 -6.38
C GLY A 90 7.82 -8.11 -6.54
N ASP A 91 7.78 -7.26 -5.52
CA ASP A 91 6.77 -6.19 -5.35
C ASP A 91 6.80 -5.14 -6.46
N CYS A 92 7.87 -5.07 -7.25
CA CYS A 92 7.95 -4.18 -8.39
C CYS A 92 7.30 -4.74 -9.66
N THR A 93 6.67 -5.92 -9.63
CA THR A 93 6.10 -6.56 -10.83
C THR A 93 4.59 -6.35 -10.96
N ARG A 94 4.16 -6.01 -12.18
CA ARG A 94 2.79 -6.15 -12.62
C ARG A 94 2.74 -7.25 -13.67
N TRP A 95 2.12 -8.38 -13.34
CA TRP A 95 2.08 -9.56 -14.19
C TRP A 95 0.71 -10.25 -14.11
N PRO A 96 0.28 -10.96 -15.18
CA PRO A 96 -0.99 -11.65 -15.20
C PRO A 96 -0.96 -12.86 -14.25
N ASN A 97 -1.71 -12.79 -13.15
CA ASN A 97 -1.82 -13.88 -12.20
C ASN A 97 -3.06 -14.73 -12.51
N GLY A 98 -2.85 -15.95 -12.99
CA GLY A 98 -3.94 -16.89 -13.33
C GLY A 98 -4.86 -17.29 -12.17
N ALA A 99 -4.47 -17.02 -10.92
CA ALA A 99 -5.33 -17.23 -9.75
C ALA A 99 -6.38 -16.11 -9.56
N PHE A 100 -6.20 -14.95 -10.20
CA PHE A 100 -7.08 -13.78 -10.10
C PHE A 100 -7.40 -13.25 -11.50
N VAL A 101 -8.34 -13.91 -12.19
CA VAL A 101 -8.83 -13.44 -13.49
C VAL A 101 -9.88 -12.36 -13.25
N GLY A 102 -9.54 -11.09 -13.47
CA GLY A 102 -10.44 -9.94 -13.32
C GLY A 102 -10.08 -8.82 -14.30
N ASP A 103 -10.92 -8.69 -15.33
CA ASP A 103 -10.95 -7.70 -16.43
C ASP A 103 -9.64 -6.97 -16.72
N ASP A 104 -8.80 -7.62 -17.53
CA ASP A 104 -7.72 -6.95 -18.24
C ASP A 104 -8.38 -5.92 -19.15
N GLY A 105 -8.48 -4.67 -18.70
CA GLY A 105 -9.00 -3.51 -19.43
C GLY A 105 -8.20 -3.21 -20.71
N GLY A 106 -8.20 -4.16 -21.64
CA GLY A 106 -7.69 -4.04 -22.98
C GLY A 106 -8.50 -3.00 -23.70
N ALA A 107 -7.94 -1.79 -23.76
CA ALA A 107 -8.21 -0.89 -24.86
C ALA A 107 -8.01 -1.68 -26.17
N GLY A 108 -9.07 -1.69 -26.98
CA GLY A 108 -8.95 -1.99 -28.41
C GLY A 108 -8.18 -0.90 -29.15
#